data_AF-A0A382LPY5-F1
#
_entry.id   AF-A0A382LPY5-F1
#
_cell.length_a   1.000
_cell.length_b   1.000
_cell.length_c   1.000
_cell.angle_alpha   90.00
_cell.angle_beta   90.00
_cell.angle_gamma   90.00
#
_symmetry.space_group_name_H-M   'P 1'
#
loop_
_entity.id
_entity.type
_entity.pdbx_description
1 polymer ?
#
loop_
_entity_poly.entity_id
_entity_poly.type
_entity_poly.pdbx_seq_one_letter_code
_entity_poly.pdbx_strand_id
1 'polypeptide(L)' 'MNNPLVSVIIVTWNRKNDILETLESLQSQTYSNLEIVIVDNGSSDGTVEEIRQ' A
#
# COMPACT_ATOMS: atom_id res chain seq x y z
N MET A 1 -13.27 -9.20 -21.38
CA MET A 1 -12.39 -8.00 -21.36
C MET A 1 -11.07 -8.42 -20.79
N ASN A 2 -9.94 -7.94 -21.33
CA ASN A 2 -8.65 -8.16 -20.69
C ASN A 2 -8.66 -7.43 -19.34
N ASN A 3 -8.41 -8.17 -18.26
CA ASN A 3 -8.27 -7.63 -16.92
C ASN A 3 -6.82 -7.88 -16.49
N PRO A 4 -5.83 -7.13 -17.03
CA PRO A 4 -4.43 -7.37 -16.71
C PRO A 4 -4.16 -7.23 -15.21
N LEU A 5 -3.12 -7.87 -14.70
CA LEU A 5 -2.69 -7.58 -13.33
C LEU A 5 -2.03 -6.19 -13.32
N VAL A 6 -2.44 -5.33 -12.38
CA VAL A 6 -1.79 -4.04 -12.13
C VAL A 6 -1.12 -4.09 -10.77
N SER A 7 0.20 -3.95 -10.75
CA SER A 7 1.00 -3.91 -9.53
C SER A 7 1.27 -2.47 -9.10
N VAL A 8 0.87 -2.11 -7.88
CA VAL A 8 1.14 -0.82 -7.26
C VAL A 8 2.28 -0.99 -6.26
N ILE A 9 3.43 -0.37 -6.55
CA ILE A 9 4.62 -0.44 -5.70
C ILE A 9 4.73 0.86 -4.91
N ILE A 10 4.70 0.76 -3.58
CA ILE A 10 4.78 1.91 -2.68
C ILE A 10 6.07 1.81 -1.87
N VAL A 11 6.95 2.79 -2.02
CA VAL A 11 8.14 2.94 -1.18
C VAL A 11 7.80 3.92 -0.07
N THR A 12 8.03 3.53 1.19
CA THR A 12 7.69 4.36 2.35
C THR A 12 8.79 4.38 3.41
N TRP A 13 8.85 5.46 4.17
CA TRP A 13 9.75 5.64 5.32
C TRP A 13 9.17 6.67 6.29
N ASN A 14 8.83 6.22 7.49
CA ASN A 14 8.22 7.03 8.56
C ASN A 14 6.98 7.82 8.10
N ARG A 15 6.01 7.11 7.51
CA ARG A 15 4.76 7.69 6.95
C ARG A 15 3.53 6.92 7.39
N LYS A 16 3.42 6.61 8.68
CA LYS A 16 2.36 5.77 9.24
C LYS A 16 0.95 6.16 8.78
N ASN A 17 0.59 7.44 8.85
CA ASN A 17 -0.76 7.88 8.50
C ASN A 17 -0.98 7.88 6.98
N ASP A 18 0.00 8.38 6.22
CA ASP A 18 -0.13 8.50 4.76
C ASP A 18 -0.22 7.12 4.10
N ILE A 19 0.50 6.11 4.60
CA ILE A 19 0.41 4.76 4.04
C ILE A 19 -0.97 4.14 4.27
N LEU A 20 -1.59 4.41 5.43
CA LEU A 20 -2.94 3.91 5.71
C LEU A 20 -3.98 4.56 4.80
N GLU A 21 -3.95 5.90 4.66
CA GLU A 21 -4.84 6.60 3.74
C GLU A 21 -4.66 6.11 2.29
N THR A 22 -3.41 5.87 1.89
CA THR A 22 -3.10 5.31 0.56
C THR A 22 -3.70 3.91 0.38
N LEU A 23 -3.57 3.05 1.40
CA LEU A 23 -4.14 1.70 1.36
C LEU A 23 -5.67 1.71 1.33
N GLU A 24 -6.32 2.57 2.12
CA GLU A 24 -7.78 2.76 2.07
C GLU A 24 -8.23 3.22 0.67
N SER A 25 -7.50 4.17 0.08
CA SER A 25 -7.76 4.64 -1.28
C SER A 25 -7.63 3.53 -2.32
N LEU A 26 -6.60 2.69 -2.22
CA LEU A 26 -6.37 1.55 -3.10
C LEU A 26 -7.43 0.45 -2.93
N GLN A 27 -7.87 0.19 -1.71
CA GLN A 27 -8.96 -0.74 -1.42
C GLN A 27 -10.31 -0.26 -1.96
N SER A 28 -10.50 1.06 -2.10
CA SER A 28 -11.71 1.66 -2.65
C SER A 28 -11.78 1.69 -4.19
N GLN A 29 -10.71 1.25 -4.89
CA GLN A 29 -10.67 1.29 -6.35
C GLN A 29 -11.70 0.36 -6.99
N THR A 30 -12.25 0.79 -8.13
CA THR A 30 -13.19 -0.02 -8.92
C THR A 30 -12.49 -1.10 -9.76
N TYR A 31 -11.15 -1.04 -9.88
CA TYR A 31 -10.34 -2.02 -10.58
C TYR A 31 -9.94 -3.16 -9.64
N SER A 32 -10.31 -4.41 -9.97
CA SER A 32 -10.19 -5.54 -9.03
C SER A 32 -8.92 -6.37 -9.16
N ASN A 33 -8.21 -6.31 -10.29
CA ASN A 33 -7.00 -7.12 -10.49
C ASN A 33 -5.73 -6.36 -10.08
N LEU A 34 -5.66 -6.05 -8.78
CA LEU A 34 -4.57 -5.31 -8.16
C LEU A 34 -3.66 -6.22 -7.34
N GLU A 35 -2.36 -5.98 -7.46
CA GLU A 35 -1.34 -6.41 -6.51
C GLU A 35 -0.74 -5.17 -5.85
N ILE A 36 -0.60 -5.16 -4.53
CA ILE A 36 -0.01 -4.04 -3.80
C ILE A 36 1.27 -4.54 -3.12
N VAL A 37 2.39 -3.88 -3.41
CA VAL A 37 3.71 -4.20 -2.84
C VAL A 37 4.22 -2.99 -2.09
N ILE A 38 4.40 -3.14 -0.78
CA ILE A 38 4.98 -2.09 0.07
C ILE A 38 6.43 -2.41 0.36
N VAL A 39 7.31 -1.44 0.10
CA VAL A 39 8.74 -1.49 0.40
C VAL A 39 9.03 -0.44 1.47
N ASP A 40 9.22 -0.91 2.70
CA ASP A 40 9.60 -0.06 3.83
C ASP A 40 11.12 0.10 3.90
N ASN A 41 11.61 1.33 4.02
CA ASN A 41 13.04 1.65 4.07
C ASN A 41 13.59 1.74 5.52
N GLY A 42 13.07 0.92 6.43
CA GLY A 42 13.51 0.88 7.83
C GLY A 42 12.84 1.94 8.69
N SER A 43 11.51 2.02 8.62
CA SER A 43 10.73 2.92 9.47
C SER A 43 10.86 2.55 10.95
N SER A 44 10.80 3.56 11.81
CA SER A 44 10.89 3.44 13.27
C SER A 44 9.74 4.15 13.99
N ASP A 45 8.76 4.67 13.26
CA ASP A 45 7.62 5.46 13.75
C ASP A 45 6.35 4.62 13.95
N GLY A 46 6.41 3.30 13.82
CA GLY A 46 5.25 2.42 13.87
C GLY A 46 4.62 2.12 12.50
N THR A 47 5.17 2.62 11.38
CA THR A 47 4.64 2.38 10.02
C THR A 47 4.47 0.89 9.73
N VAL A 48 5.49 0.07 10.04
CA VAL A 48 5.49 -1.36 9.70
C VAL A 48 4.49 -2.15 10.55
N GLU A 49 4.39 -1.81 11.83
CA GLU A 49 3.47 -2.43 12.79
C GLU A 49 2.02 -2.20 12.40
N GLU A 50 1.71 -1.04 11.85
CA GLU A 50 0.35 -0.70 11.42
C GLU A 50 -0.04 -1.41 10.12
N ILE A 51 0.88 -1.53 9.16
CA ILE A 51 0.65 -2.23 7.89
C ILE A 51 0.38 -3.73 8.12
N ARG A 52 0.90 -4.31 9.20
CA ARG A 52 0.84 -5.76 9.50
C ARG A 52 -0.35 -6.19 10.35
N GLN A 53 -1.14 -5.26 10.87
CA GLN A 53 -2.38 -5.58 11.61
C GLN A 53 -3.47 -6.04 10.65
#